data_AF-A0A834DJX2-F1
#
_entry.id   AF-A0A834DJX2-F1
#
_cell.length_a   1.000
_cell.length_b   1.000
_cell.length_c   1.000
_cell.angle_alpha   90.00
_cell.angle_beta   90.00
_cell.angle_gamma   90.00
#
_symmetry.space_group_name_H-M   'P 1'
#
loop_
_entity.id
_entity.type
_entity.pdbx_description
1 polymer ?
#
loop_
_entity_poly.entity_id
_entity_poly.type
_entity_poly.pdbx_seq_one_letter_code
_entity_poly.pdbx_strand_id
1 'polypeptide(L)'
;MLRAAAALAAGLGPRLGPRLLSTAATEAVPSPNQQPEVFYNQEDVDRAVKAAQAAFQLGSPWRRMDASERGRLLNRLADLIERDRSYLAALETLDNGKPYIISYLVDLDMVLKCLR
;
A
#
# COMPACT_ATOMS: atom_id res chain seq x y z
N MET A 1 -12.64 -7.45 17.61
CA MET A 1 -12.49 -6.04 18.02
C MET A 1 -11.14 -5.71 18.68
N LEU A 2 -10.42 -6.64 19.33
CA LEU A 2 -9.16 -6.29 20.02
C LEU A 2 -7.87 -6.23 19.16
N ARG A 3 -7.88 -6.61 17.87
CA ARG A 3 -6.64 -6.70 17.05
C ARG A 3 -6.34 -5.49 16.16
N ALA A 4 -7.32 -4.63 15.87
CA ALA A 4 -7.07 -3.39 15.12
C ALA A 4 -6.20 -2.39 15.91
N ALA A 5 -6.22 -2.46 17.25
CA ALA A 5 -5.39 -1.63 18.12
C ALA A 5 -3.88 -1.93 18.00
N ALA A 6 -3.49 -3.15 17.57
CA ALA A 6 -2.07 -3.52 17.47
C ALA A 6 -1.36 -2.90 16.25
N ALA A 7 -2.08 -2.63 15.15
CA ALA A 7 -1.53 -1.91 14.01
C ALA A 7 -1.29 -0.42 14.32
N LEU A 8 -2.08 0.15 15.25
CA LEU A 8 -1.97 1.53 15.70
C LEU A 8 -0.64 1.84 16.40
N ALA A 9 -0.03 0.85 17.07
CA ALA A 9 1.26 1.01 17.75
C ALA A 9 2.46 1.06 16.78
N ALA A 10 2.29 0.69 15.50
CA ALA A 10 3.38 0.54 14.54
C ALA A 10 3.57 1.73 13.57
N GLY A 11 2.73 2.76 13.61
CA GLY A 11 2.91 3.97 12.78
C GLY A 11 2.80 3.76 11.26
N LEU A 12 2.04 2.74 10.85
CA LEU A 12 1.85 2.28 9.46
C LEU A 12 0.63 2.94 8.76
N GLY A 13 0.41 4.24 8.99
CA GLY A 13 -0.56 5.00 8.20
C GLY A 13 -0.12 5.17 6.74
N PRO A 14 -1.03 5.44 5.78
CA PRO A 14 -0.67 5.68 4.39
C PRO A 14 0.33 6.84 4.28
N ARG A 15 1.45 6.60 3.58
CA ARG A 15 2.55 7.56 3.41
C ARG A 15 2.69 7.97 1.96
N LEU A 16 2.88 9.26 1.72
CA LEU A 16 3.47 9.79 0.49
C LEU A 16 4.86 10.32 0.82
N GLY A 17 5.90 9.54 0.50
CA GLY A 17 7.28 9.84 0.88
C GLY A 17 7.52 9.70 2.40
N PRO A 18 8.34 10.55 3.03
CA PRO A 18 8.65 10.46 4.46
C PRO A 18 7.52 10.97 5.39
N ARG A 19 6.38 11.45 4.86
CA ARG A 19 5.29 12.04 5.65
C ARG A 19 4.03 11.16 5.68
N LEU A 20 3.42 11.07 6.87
CA LEU A 20 2.09 10.50 7.09
C LEU A 20 1.03 11.44 6.49
N LEU A 21 0.04 10.89 5.78
CA LEU A 21 -1.15 11.63 5.38
C LEU A 21 -2.02 11.92 6.62
N SER A 22 -2.83 12.98 6.56
CA SER A 22 -3.52 13.55 7.74
C SER A 22 -4.28 12.50 8.53
N THR A 23 -4.25 12.62 9.86
CA THR A 23 -4.66 11.63 10.88
C THR A 23 -6.17 11.37 10.99
N ALA A 24 -6.94 11.47 9.90
CA ALA A 24 -8.38 11.26 9.90
C ALA A 24 -8.80 9.76 9.90
N ALA A 25 -7.97 8.86 10.43
CA ALA A 25 -8.26 7.42 10.47
C ALA A 25 -8.49 6.96 11.92
N THR A 26 -9.58 7.44 12.53
CA THR A 26 -10.04 6.93 13.83
C THR A 26 -11.50 6.47 13.79
N GLU A 27 -12.02 6.04 12.64
CA GLU A 27 -13.38 5.51 12.59
C GLU A 27 -13.42 4.11 11.98
N ALA A 28 -14.27 3.28 12.59
CA ALA A 28 -14.42 1.86 12.33
C ALA A 28 -14.77 1.59 10.87
N VAL A 29 -14.31 0.45 10.32
CA VAL A 29 -14.74 -0.05 9.01
C VAL A 29 -16.29 -0.12 9.01
N PRO A 30 -16.98 0.68 8.18
CA PRO A 30 -18.43 0.82 8.27
C PRO A 30 -19.19 -0.39 7.70
N SER A 31 -20.48 -0.50 8.05
CA SER A 31 -21.37 -1.57 7.59
C SER A 31 -21.61 -1.47 6.07
N PRO A 32 -21.83 -2.59 5.33
CA PRO A 32 -21.95 -2.61 3.86
C PRO A 32 -23.02 -1.71 3.22
N ASN A 33 -23.87 -1.06 4.03
CA ASN A 33 -25.01 -0.24 3.61
C ASN A 33 -24.80 1.27 3.80
N GLN A 34 -23.58 1.73 4.11
CA GLN A 34 -23.25 3.16 4.17
C GLN A 34 -22.66 3.62 2.83
N GLN A 35 -23.05 4.82 2.36
CA GLN A 35 -22.52 5.41 1.12
C GLN A 35 -20.99 5.51 1.20
N PRO A 36 -20.26 5.31 0.09
CA PRO A 36 -18.80 5.37 0.12
C PRO A 36 -18.36 6.79 0.46
N GLU A 37 -17.83 6.99 1.67
CA GLU A 37 -17.15 8.24 2.02
C GLU A 37 -15.83 8.30 1.24
N VAL A 38 -15.67 9.34 0.42
CA VAL A 38 -14.46 9.55 -0.36
C VAL A 38 -13.42 10.20 0.56
N PHE A 39 -12.46 9.41 1.06
CA PHE A 39 -11.41 9.86 1.98
C PHE A 39 -10.29 10.70 1.32
N TYR A 40 -10.50 11.17 0.09
CA TYR A 40 -9.54 11.96 -0.67
C TYR A 40 -10.28 13.03 -1.48
N ASN A 41 -9.61 14.15 -1.76
CA ASN A 41 -10.16 15.24 -2.55
C ASN A 41 -9.32 15.53 -3.81
N GLN A 42 -9.77 16.48 -4.62
CA GLN A 42 -9.08 16.88 -5.85
C GLN A 42 -7.62 17.31 -5.59
N GLU A 43 -7.33 17.96 -4.47
CA GLU A 43 -5.99 18.41 -4.15
C GLU A 43 -5.06 17.23 -3.85
N ASP A 44 -5.56 16.16 -3.22
CA ASP A 44 -4.79 14.94 -2.98
C ASP A 44 -4.39 14.28 -4.31
N VAL A 45 -5.33 14.23 -5.25
CA VAL A 45 -5.12 13.71 -6.61
C VAL A 45 -4.09 14.57 -7.35
N ASP A 46 -4.24 15.89 -7.34
CA ASP A 46 -3.32 16.81 -8.02
C ASP A 46 -1.90 16.69 -7.47
N ARG A 47 -1.74 16.49 -6.16
CA ARG A 47 -0.42 16.27 -5.54
C ARG A 47 0.20 14.95 -5.99
N ALA A 48 -0.58 13.86 -6.04
CA ALA A 48 -0.09 12.56 -6.51
C ALA A 48 0.34 12.62 -7.98
N VAL A 49 -0.46 13.26 -8.84
CA VAL A 49 -0.15 13.44 -10.26
C VAL A 49 1.12 14.27 -10.46
N LYS A 50 1.27 15.40 -9.76
CA LYS A 50 2.48 16.23 -9.82
C LYS A 50 3.73 15.46 -9.39
N ALA A 51 3.64 14.66 -8.33
CA ALA A 51 4.75 13.82 -7.87
C ALA A 51 5.15 12.75 -8.90
N ALA A 52 4.17 12.07 -9.49
CA ALA A 52 4.41 11.08 -10.55
C ALA A 52 5.04 11.71 -11.80
N GLN A 53 4.56 12.89 -12.22
CA GLN A 53 5.15 13.64 -13.33
C GLN A 53 6.60 14.02 -13.05
N ALA A 54 6.90 14.55 -11.86
CA ALA A 54 8.27 14.89 -11.46
C ALA A 54 9.21 13.68 -11.47
N ALA A 55 8.74 12.51 -11.00
CA ALA A 55 9.50 11.27 -11.06
C ALA A 55 9.81 10.83 -12.50
N PHE A 56 9.02 11.26 -13.50
CA PHE A 56 9.22 10.92 -14.91
C PHE A 56 9.85 12.04 -15.76
N GLN A 57 10.14 13.20 -15.18
CA GLN A 57 10.78 14.31 -15.88
C GLN A 57 12.18 13.94 -16.41
N LEU A 58 12.61 14.63 -17.46
CA LEU A 58 13.93 14.40 -18.05
C LEU A 58 15.02 14.76 -17.04
N GLY A 59 15.94 13.82 -16.80
CA GLY A 59 16.99 13.99 -15.80
C GLY A 59 16.61 13.56 -14.37
N SER A 60 15.37 13.14 -14.12
CA SER A 60 14.95 12.66 -12.79
C SER A 60 15.70 11.37 -12.39
N PRO A 61 15.85 11.08 -11.07
CA PRO A 61 16.54 9.88 -10.61
C PRO A 61 15.94 8.58 -11.16
N TRP A 62 14.61 8.43 -11.12
CA TRP A 62 13.94 7.24 -11.63
C TRP A 62 14.11 7.04 -13.13
N ARG A 63 14.06 8.13 -13.92
CA ARG A 63 14.22 8.07 -15.38
C ARG A 63 15.65 7.81 -15.81
N ARG A 64 16.65 8.29 -15.05
CA ARG A 64 18.08 8.05 -15.31
C ARG A 64 18.59 6.71 -14.80
N MET A 65 17.85 6.07 -13.90
CA MET A 65 18.22 4.80 -13.28
C MET A 65 18.38 3.71 -14.35
N ASP A 66 19.36 2.83 -14.19
CA ASP A 66 19.50 1.68 -15.07
C ASP A 66 18.33 0.70 -14.90
N ALA A 67 18.05 -0.08 -15.95
CA ALA A 67 17.00 -1.10 -15.88
C ALA A 67 17.28 -2.14 -14.78
N SER A 68 18.54 -2.56 -14.60
CA SER A 68 18.90 -3.51 -13.54
C SER A 68 18.74 -2.94 -12.14
N GLU A 69 18.98 -1.64 -11.94
CA GLU A 69 18.78 -0.96 -10.67
C GLU A 69 17.30 -0.88 -10.30
N ARG A 70 16.43 -0.55 -11.26
CA ARG A 70 14.98 -0.63 -11.05
C ARG A 70 14.54 -2.06 -10.72
N GLY A 71 15.07 -3.05 -11.43
CA GLY A 71 14.83 -4.47 -11.13
C GLY A 71 15.24 -4.85 -9.71
N ARG A 72 16.39 -4.37 -9.21
CA ARG A 72 16.80 -4.59 -7.81
C ARG A 72 15.83 -3.98 -6.81
N LEU A 73 15.30 -2.79 -7.07
CA LEU A 73 14.30 -2.16 -6.20
C LEU A 73 12.99 -2.95 -6.16
N LEU A 74 12.53 -3.47 -7.30
CA LEU A 74 11.33 -4.31 -7.38
C LEU A 74 11.51 -5.64 -6.64
N ASN A 75 12.67 -6.29 -6.79
CA ASN A 75 13.01 -7.51 -6.05
C ASN A 75 13.06 -7.25 -4.54
N ARG A 76 13.66 -6.14 -4.12
CA ARG A 76 13.66 -5.74 -2.70
C ARG A 76 12.25 -5.50 -2.17
N LEU A 77 11.36 -4.93 -2.97
CA LEU A 77 9.95 -4.78 -2.60
C LEU A 77 9.28 -6.15 -2.43
N ALA A 78 9.52 -7.09 -3.35
CA ALA A 78 9.02 -8.45 -3.22
C ALA A 78 9.52 -9.12 -1.93
N ASP A 79 10.80 -8.98 -1.58
CA ASP A 79 11.36 -9.56 -0.36
C ASP A 79 10.73 -8.97 0.91
N LEU A 80 10.42 -7.67 0.91
CA LEU A 80 9.71 -7.02 2.02
C LEU A 80 8.25 -7.51 2.13
N ILE A 81 7.56 -7.71 1.00
CA ILE A 81 6.21 -8.27 0.97
C ILE A 81 6.22 -9.72 1.45
N GLU A 82 7.22 -10.52 1.05
CA GLU A 82 7.36 -11.91 1.48
C GLU A 82 7.63 -12.00 2.98
N ARG A 83 8.51 -11.13 3.51
CA ARG A 83 8.76 -11.01 4.95
C ARG A 83 7.47 -10.73 5.73
N ASP A 84 6.63 -9.82 5.23
CA ASP A 84 5.41 -9.38 5.90
C ASP A 84 4.14 -10.10 5.40
N ARG A 85 4.29 -11.20 4.64
CA ARG A 85 3.20 -11.87 3.92
C ARG A 85 2.01 -12.22 4.80
N SER A 86 2.26 -12.76 5.99
CA SER A 86 1.20 -13.15 6.93
C SER A 86 0.41 -11.95 7.45
N TYR A 87 1.07 -10.81 7.66
CA TYR A 87 0.42 -9.58 8.11
C TYR A 87 -0.44 -8.99 6.98
N LEU A 88 0.11 -8.89 5.78
CA LEU A 88 -0.62 -8.40 4.60
C LEU A 88 -1.82 -9.29 4.26
N ALA A 89 -1.68 -10.62 4.35
CA ALA A 89 -2.80 -11.54 4.16
C ALA A 89 -3.92 -11.35 5.19
N ALA A 90 -3.57 -11.09 6.45
CA ALA A 90 -4.56 -10.82 7.49
C ALA A 90 -5.30 -9.49 7.26
N LEU A 91 -4.60 -8.46 6.80
CA LEU A 91 -5.21 -7.18 6.41
C LEU A 91 -6.16 -7.35 5.23
N GLU A 92 -5.72 -8.04 4.18
CA GLU A 92 -6.52 -8.30 2.97
C GLU A 92 -7.80 -9.08 3.29
N THR A 93 -7.69 -10.09 4.16
CA THR A 93 -8.85 -10.85 4.68
C THR A 93 -9.80 -9.99 5.48
N LEU A 94 -9.27 -9.09 6.32
CA LEU A 94 -10.08 -8.21 7.14
C LEU A 94 -10.84 -7.18 6.29
N ASP A 95 -10.20 -6.65 5.26
CA ASP A 95 -10.75 -5.62 4.37
C ASP A 95 -11.74 -6.19 3.35
N ASN A 96 -11.36 -7.26 2.66
CA ASN A 96 -12.17 -7.84 1.59
C ASN A 96 -13.12 -8.96 2.07
N GLY A 97 -12.94 -9.49 3.28
CA GLY A 97 -13.76 -10.58 3.83
C GLY A 97 -13.49 -11.97 3.23
N LYS A 98 -12.50 -12.12 2.35
CA LYS A 98 -12.12 -13.42 1.76
C LYS A 98 -11.40 -14.31 2.79
N PRO A 99 -11.42 -15.65 2.67
CA PRO A 99 -10.69 -16.52 3.60
C PRO A 99 -9.19 -16.25 3.61
N TYR A 100 -8.57 -16.25 4.79
CA TYR A 100 -7.13 -16.02 4.98
C TYR A 100 -6.24 -16.87 4.07
N ILE A 101 -6.61 -18.13 3.86
CA ILE A 101 -5.84 -19.03 3.01
C ILE A 101 -5.79 -18.57 1.55
N ILE A 102 -6.86 -17.92 1.06
CA ILE A 102 -6.92 -17.35 -0.29
C ILE A 102 -6.05 -16.10 -0.37
N SER A 103 -6.16 -15.18 0.59
CA SER A 103 -5.26 -14.02 0.67
C SER A 103 -3.80 -14.47 0.67
N TYR A 104 -3.45 -15.43 1.52
CA TYR A 104 -2.07 -15.86 1.71
C TYR A 104 -1.49 -16.65 0.52
N LEU A 105 -2.21 -17.68 0.04
CA LEU A 105 -1.69 -18.59 -0.99
C LEU A 105 -1.94 -18.14 -2.42
N VAL A 106 -2.93 -17.27 -2.65
CA VAL A 106 -3.27 -16.79 -3.99
C VAL A 106 -2.82 -15.34 -4.15
N ASP A 107 -3.41 -14.41 -3.42
CA ASP A 107 -3.21 -12.99 -3.70
C ASP A 107 -1.75 -12.56 -3.48
N LEU A 108 -1.20 -12.86 -2.30
CA LEU A 108 0.18 -12.50 -2.00
C LEU A 108 1.18 -13.28 -2.85
N ASP A 109 0.85 -14.50 -3.27
CA ASP A 109 1.70 -15.28 -4.17
C ASP A 109 1.78 -14.65 -5.57
N MET A 110 0.62 -14.21 -6.08
CA MET A 110 0.52 -13.53 -7.37
C MET A 110 1.23 -12.18 -7.35
N VAL A 111 1.16 -11.43 -6.24
CA VAL A 111 1.92 -10.18 -6.08
C VAL A 111 3.42 -10.45 -6.14
N LEU A 112 3.92 -11.47 -5.43
CA LEU A 112 5.34 -11.80 -5.43
C LEU A 112 5.84 -12.22 -6.83
N LYS A 113 5.05 -13.00 -7.56
CA LYS A 113 5.35 -13.40 -8.95
C LYS A 113 5.30 -12.25 -9.95
N CYS A 114 4.49 -11.22 -9.70
CA CYS A 114 4.40 -10.05 -10.56
C CYS A 114 5.63 -9.13 -10.40
N LEU A 115 6.19 -9.07 -9.19
CA LEU A 115 7.30 -8.17 -8.86
C LEU A 115 8.70 -8.75 -9.12
N ARG A 116 8.82 -10.09 -9.17
CA ARG A 116 10.06 -10.81 -9.46
C ARG A 116 10.22 -11.04 -10.96
#